data_AF-A0AA94HHM8-F1
#
_entry.id   AF-A0AA94HHM8-F1
#
_cell.length_a   1.000
_cell.length_b   1.000
_cell.length_c   1.000
_cell.angle_alpha   90.00
_cell.angle_beta   90.00
_cell.angle_gamma   90.00
#
_symmetry.space_group_name_H-M   'P 1'
#
loop_
_entity.id
_entity.type
_entity.pdbx_description
1 polymer ?
#
loop_
_entity_poly.entity_id
_entity_poly.type
_entity_poly.pdbx_seq_one_letter_code
_entity_poly.pdbx_strand_id
1 'polypeptide(L)'
;MSIFLMLLSFVSGLGVLISFVTGLISYFSDSDYKKWWQGSLILFAVTSVLTLLAAVFDSESGLSVAFGILWIYVSLLMFAFILVYIIKRIRRDEIKGYKKRIGITFITGFILFFIVAATVNGPENVEREMNEAAATVEEVTEEETVDSSISEEELEEERKALDAEKEEIAAERRKLEKEKSIEQEKKEKEEQSAEEKSIEIKKKDDEATAEKEFKEEPKEEKTFDPVSEDRIPVTVASFTDGDTTRFIYNGNDEPFRYLLIDTPETKHPRLGEQPFGKEASARTKELLSNADVIEVEFDIGAKQDHYQRNLAYVYVDGKMLNEILVREGLAQVNYVEPPNTRYLERLETAQALAQQENIGIWSLPHPFDSEIYQEEPTSDSEENNSSSKSSTSSSDGTEYFQNCTELKKVYPDGVPSGHAAYQPKMDRDKDDYACE
;
A
#
# COMPACT_ATOMS: atom_id res chain seq x y z
N MET A 1 21.80 20.33 -50.14
CA MET A 1 20.74 19.66 -49.34
C MET A 1 21.31 19.11 -48.03
N SER A 2 22.45 18.41 -48.06
CA SER A 2 23.10 17.83 -46.85
C SER A 2 23.43 18.86 -45.74
N ILE A 3 24.04 20.02 -46.03
CA ILE A 3 24.38 21.02 -44.99
C ILE A 3 23.15 21.60 -44.27
N PHE A 4 22.06 21.87 -44.99
CA PHE A 4 20.83 22.41 -44.40
C PHE A 4 20.16 21.37 -43.50
N LEU A 5 20.14 20.10 -43.91
CA LEU A 5 19.61 19.00 -43.09
C LEU A 5 20.47 18.74 -41.85
N MET A 6 21.79 18.84 -41.95
CA MET A 6 22.71 18.75 -40.80
C MET A 6 22.52 19.90 -39.80
N LEU A 7 22.29 21.13 -40.28
CA LEU A 7 22.03 22.27 -39.39
C LEU A 7 20.67 22.14 -38.70
N LEU A 8 19.67 21.62 -39.42
CA LEU A 8 18.33 21.41 -38.90
C LEU A 8 18.32 20.28 -37.84
N SER A 9 19.07 19.19 -38.05
CA SER A 9 19.24 18.14 -37.05
C SER A 9 20.00 18.62 -35.81
N PHE A 10 21.03 19.45 -35.99
CA PHE A 10 21.79 20.04 -34.89
C PHE A 10 20.94 20.97 -34.01
N VAL A 11 20.18 21.89 -34.62
CA VAL A 11 19.26 22.80 -33.91
C VAL A 11 18.17 22.00 -33.18
N SER A 12 17.68 20.93 -33.81
CA SER A 12 16.66 20.08 -33.20
C SER A 12 17.21 19.28 -32.01
N GLY A 13 18.45 18.78 -32.10
CA GLY A 13 19.13 18.10 -30.98
C GLY A 13 19.37 19.02 -29.78
N LEU A 14 19.78 20.28 -30.03
CA LEU A 14 19.88 21.31 -29.00
C LEU A 14 18.53 21.59 -28.32
N GLY A 15 17.44 21.65 -29.09
CA GLY A 15 16.09 21.84 -28.56
C GLY A 15 15.65 20.70 -27.63
N VAL A 16 15.96 19.46 -27.99
CA VAL A 16 15.71 18.28 -27.14
C VAL A 16 16.53 18.35 -25.86
N LEU A 17 17.82 18.68 -25.95
CA LEU A 17 18.70 18.80 -24.79
C LEU A 17 18.22 19.88 -23.82
N ILE A 18 17.87 21.06 -24.32
CA ILE A 18 17.36 22.17 -23.51
C ILE A 18 16.05 21.77 -22.83
N SER A 19 15.12 21.17 -23.58
CA SER A 19 13.82 20.73 -23.02
C SER A 19 13.98 19.62 -21.97
N PHE A 20 14.96 18.73 -22.16
CA PHE A 20 15.27 17.69 -21.19
C PHE A 20 15.89 18.26 -19.92
N VAL A 21 16.83 19.21 -20.04
CA VAL A 21 17.46 19.87 -18.89
C VAL A 21 16.45 20.70 -18.11
N THR A 22 15.55 21.44 -18.78
CA THR A 22 14.48 22.18 -18.09
C THR A 22 13.46 21.25 -17.44
N GLY A 23 13.16 20.10 -18.06
CA GLY A 23 12.36 19.03 -17.46
C GLY A 23 13.00 18.42 -16.21
N LEU A 24 14.32 18.21 -16.22
CA LEU A 24 15.10 17.76 -15.05
C LEU A 24 15.07 18.78 -13.92
N ILE A 25 15.33 20.06 -14.22
CA ILE A 25 15.29 21.14 -13.22
C ILE A 25 13.88 21.25 -12.61
N SER A 26 12.83 21.17 -13.43
CA SER A 26 11.44 21.20 -12.95
C SER A 26 11.09 19.98 -12.11
N TYR A 27 11.59 18.79 -12.45
CA TYR A 27 11.43 17.56 -11.66
C TYR A 27 12.08 17.66 -10.27
N PHE A 28 13.24 18.32 -10.16
CA PHE A 28 13.88 18.56 -8.86
C PHE A 28 13.28 19.74 -8.09
N SER A 29 12.54 20.63 -8.76
CA SER A 29 11.91 21.82 -8.17
C SER A 29 10.43 21.62 -7.77
N ASP A 30 9.90 20.40 -7.88
CA ASP A 30 8.51 20.01 -7.56
C ASP A 30 7.42 20.86 -8.24
N SER A 31 7.75 21.44 -9.39
CA SER A 31 6.82 22.19 -10.22
C SER A 31 6.10 21.27 -11.22
N ASP A 32 5.02 21.78 -11.82
CA ASP A 32 4.03 21.07 -12.66
C ASP A 32 4.63 20.46 -13.96
N TYR A 33 5.48 19.44 -13.78
CA TYR A 33 6.39 18.90 -14.80
C TYR A 33 5.66 18.21 -15.96
N LYS A 34 4.43 17.71 -15.73
CA LYS A 34 3.67 16.93 -16.73
C LYS A 34 3.50 17.62 -18.08
N LYS A 35 3.29 18.94 -18.11
CA LYS A 35 3.12 19.71 -19.36
C LYS A 35 4.41 19.81 -20.19
N TRP A 36 5.57 19.85 -19.54
CA TRP A 36 6.87 19.96 -20.21
C TRP A 36 7.35 18.64 -20.82
N TRP A 37 6.97 17.51 -20.20
CA TRP A 37 7.36 16.18 -20.65
C TRP A 37 6.66 15.74 -21.94
N GLN A 38 5.38 16.11 -22.14
CA GLN A 38 4.66 15.79 -23.37
C GLN A 38 5.28 16.46 -24.61
N GLY A 39 5.67 17.74 -24.50
CA GLY A 39 6.35 18.46 -25.57
C GLY A 39 7.73 17.86 -25.89
N SER A 40 8.48 17.47 -24.85
CA SER A 40 9.82 16.88 -25.01
C SER A 40 9.78 15.52 -25.73
N LEU A 41 8.79 14.68 -25.41
CA LEU A 41 8.61 13.38 -26.06
C LEU A 41 8.22 13.51 -27.54
N ILE A 42 7.35 14.46 -27.89
CA ILE A 42 6.96 14.72 -29.28
C ILE A 42 8.16 15.24 -30.07
N LEU A 43 8.92 16.18 -29.49
CA LEU A 43 10.12 16.73 -30.14
C LEU A 43 11.17 15.63 -30.37
N PHE A 44 11.38 14.76 -29.37
CA PHE A 44 12.27 13.61 -29.46
C PHE A 44 11.85 12.66 -30.59
N ALA A 45 10.57 12.27 -30.67
CA ALA A 45 10.06 11.40 -31.72
C ALA A 45 10.26 11.99 -33.12
N VAL A 46 9.99 13.28 -33.30
CA VAL A 46 10.21 13.99 -34.57
C VAL A 46 11.70 14.02 -34.93
N THR A 47 12.58 14.27 -33.95
CA THR A 47 14.03 14.26 -34.17
C THR A 47 14.58 12.88 -34.52
N SER A 48 14.04 11.81 -33.91
CA SER A 48 14.40 10.42 -34.24
C SER A 48 14.06 10.07 -35.67
N VAL A 49 12.87 10.48 -36.14
CA VAL A 49 12.45 10.22 -37.52
C VAL A 49 13.30 11.03 -38.51
N LEU A 50 13.61 12.30 -38.21
CA LEU A 50 14.47 13.14 -39.05
C LEU A 50 15.91 12.61 -39.12
N THR A 51 16.46 12.11 -38.03
CA THR A 51 17.81 11.53 -38.00
C THR A 51 17.88 10.18 -38.71
N LEU A 52 16.86 9.32 -38.56
CA LEU A 52 16.74 8.09 -39.34
C LEU A 52 16.61 8.38 -40.85
N LEU A 53 15.79 9.36 -41.23
CA LEU A 53 15.68 9.79 -42.62
C LEU A 53 17.03 10.32 -43.14
N ALA A 54 17.73 11.14 -42.37
CA ALA A 54 19.05 11.65 -42.75
C ALA A 54 20.09 10.52 -42.91
N ALA A 55 20.04 9.49 -42.06
CA ALA A 55 20.93 8.33 -42.14
C ALA A 55 20.67 7.45 -43.39
N VAL A 56 19.43 7.38 -43.88
CA VAL A 56 19.08 6.66 -45.12
C VAL A 56 19.64 7.38 -46.37
N PHE A 57 19.82 8.70 -46.32
CA PHE A 57 20.23 9.49 -47.49
C PHE A 57 21.72 9.88 -47.53
N ASP A 58 22.50 9.65 -46.47
CA ASP A 58 23.91 10.07 -46.40
C ASP A 58 24.81 8.91 -45.98
N SER A 59 25.36 8.17 -46.97
CA SER A 59 26.20 6.98 -46.77
C SER A 59 27.71 7.27 -46.74
N GLU A 60 28.15 8.54 -46.77
CA GLU A 60 29.57 8.86 -47.02
C GLU A 60 30.28 9.69 -45.94
N SER A 61 29.61 10.16 -44.89
CA SER A 61 30.26 10.99 -43.87
C SER A 61 30.34 10.31 -42.50
N GLY A 62 31.55 10.08 -41.99
CA GLY A 62 31.81 9.54 -40.63
C GLY A 62 31.23 10.39 -39.49
N LEU A 63 30.71 11.59 -39.79
CA LEU A 63 29.92 12.41 -38.88
C LEU A 63 28.58 11.71 -38.51
N SER A 64 27.95 10.99 -39.45
CA SER A 64 26.67 10.29 -39.20
C SER A 64 26.81 9.19 -38.15
N VAL A 65 27.95 8.49 -38.14
CA VAL A 65 28.27 7.46 -37.14
C VAL A 65 28.46 8.08 -35.75
N ALA A 66 29.15 9.22 -35.66
CA ALA A 66 29.33 9.93 -34.39
C ALA A 66 28.01 10.44 -33.81
N PHE A 67 27.10 10.94 -34.65
CA PHE A 67 25.75 11.33 -34.22
C PHE A 67 24.89 10.13 -33.83
N GLY A 68 25.00 9.00 -34.52
CA GLY A 68 24.33 7.75 -34.16
C GLY A 68 24.78 7.24 -32.78
N ILE A 69 26.08 7.26 -32.50
CA ILE A 69 26.64 6.88 -31.20
C ILE A 69 26.15 7.82 -30.10
N LEU A 70 26.19 9.14 -30.33
CA LEU A 70 25.67 10.13 -29.37
C LEU A 70 24.18 9.90 -29.09
N TRP A 71 23.39 9.55 -30.11
CA TRP A 71 21.97 9.25 -29.98
C TRP A 71 21.68 8.00 -29.15
N ILE A 72 22.51 6.96 -29.30
CA ILE A 72 22.45 5.74 -28.47
C ILE A 72 22.69 6.11 -27.00
N TYR A 73 23.70 6.92 -26.70
CA TYR A 73 23.97 7.36 -25.32
C TYR A 73 22.82 8.20 -24.74
N VAL A 74 22.23 9.11 -25.52
CA VAL A 74 21.04 9.88 -25.08
C VAL A 74 19.84 8.95 -24.82
N SER A 75 19.64 7.95 -25.67
CA SER A 75 18.57 6.96 -25.50
C SER A 75 18.78 6.09 -24.26
N LEU A 76 20.02 5.64 -24.01
CA LEU A 76 20.38 4.89 -22.80
C LEU A 76 20.19 5.72 -21.53
N LEU A 77 20.56 7.01 -21.54
CA LEU A 77 20.34 7.92 -20.42
C LEU A 77 18.86 8.15 -20.14
N MET A 78 18.05 8.32 -21.20
CA MET A 78 16.59 8.42 -21.06
C MET A 78 15.98 7.15 -20.48
N PHE A 79 16.44 5.97 -20.92
CA PHE A 79 15.98 4.69 -20.41
C PHE A 79 16.36 4.46 -18.94
N ALA A 80 17.60 4.77 -18.56
CA ALA A 80 18.05 4.71 -17.17
C ALA A 80 17.21 5.64 -16.27
N PHE A 81 16.86 6.83 -16.75
CA PHE A 81 16.03 7.76 -15.99
C PHE A 81 14.58 7.28 -15.84
N ILE A 82 13.99 6.69 -16.90
CA ILE A 82 12.67 6.05 -16.83
C ILE A 82 12.67 4.87 -15.85
N LEU A 83 13.73 4.06 -15.84
CA LEU A 83 13.92 2.98 -14.87
C LEU A 83 13.97 3.52 -13.43
N VAL A 84 14.76 4.56 -13.17
CA VAL A 84 14.83 5.19 -11.84
C VAL A 84 13.48 5.78 -11.45
N TYR A 85 12.75 6.40 -12.36
CA TYR A 85 11.39 6.91 -12.12
C TYR A 85 10.41 5.78 -11.77
N ILE A 86 10.43 4.68 -12.51
CA ILE A 86 9.59 3.51 -12.25
C ILE A 86 9.96 2.87 -10.91
N ILE A 87 11.24 2.71 -10.59
CA ILE A 87 11.70 2.15 -9.31
C ILE A 87 11.28 3.05 -8.15
N LYS A 88 11.45 4.37 -8.28
CA LYS A 88 11.01 5.35 -7.27
C LYS A 88 9.49 5.32 -7.09
N ARG A 89 8.72 5.13 -8.17
CA ARG A 89 7.26 4.98 -8.12
C ARG A 89 6.83 3.65 -7.49
N ILE A 90 7.51 2.55 -7.78
CA ILE A 90 7.25 1.23 -7.17
C ILE A 90 7.57 1.24 -5.67
N ARG A 91 8.60 1.98 -5.23
CA ARG A 91 8.87 2.15 -3.78
C ARG A 91 7.88 3.06 -3.07
N ARG A 92 7.18 3.94 -3.80
CA ARG A 92 6.23 4.90 -3.22
C ARG A 92 4.82 4.34 -3.08
N ASP A 93 4.44 3.36 -3.91
CA ASP A 93 3.08 2.82 -3.88
C ASP A 93 3.08 1.28 -3.67
N GLU A 94 2.42 0.79 -2.62
CA GLU A 94 2.05 -0.64 -2.48
C GLU A 94 0.91 -1.02 -3.45
N ILE A 95 1.13 -0.93 -4.77
CA ILE A 95 0.07 -1.22 -5.75
C ILE A 95 0.06 -2.72 -6.10
N LYS A 96 -0.77 -3.47 -5.37
CA LYS A 96 -1.26 -4.79 -5.77
C LYS A 96 -2.14 -4.63 -7.02
N GLY A 97 -1.57 -4.84 -8.21
CA GLY A 97 -2.32 -4.95 -9.47
C GLY A 97 -1.61 -4.42 -10.72
N TYR A 98 -0.64 -3.51 -10.58
CA TYR A 98 -0.02 -2.84 -11.73
C TYR A 98 1.29 -3.52 -12.22
N LYS A 99 1.88 -4.42 -11.41
CA LYS A 99 3.12 -5.15 -11.76
C LYS A 99 2.98 -5.99 -13.04
N LYS A 100 1.80 -6.62 -13.27
CA LYS A 100 1.57 -7.48 -14.45
C LYS A 100 1.51 -6.68 -15.75
N ARG A 101 0.96 -5.46 -15.74
CA ARG A 101 0.81 -4.63 -16.95
C ARG A 101 2.10 -3.92 -17.35
N ILE A 102 2.90 -3.42 -16.39
CA ILE A 102 4.22 -2.83 -16.68
C ILE A 102 5.17 -3.88 -17.24
N GLY A 103 5.23 -5.07 -16.63
CA GLY A 103 6.12 -6.15 -17.07
C GLY A 103 5.86 -6.54 -18.53
N ILE A 104 4.59 -6.65 -18.92
CA ILE A 104 4.20 -6.97 -20.31
C ILE A 104 4.66 -5.87 -21.27
N THR A 105 4.44 -4.58 -20.95
CA THR A 105 4.88 -3.48 -21.82
C THR A 105 6.40 -3.40 -21.99
N PHE A 106 7.16 -3.77 -20.96
CA PHE A 106 8.62 -3.84 -21.02
C PHE A 106 9.11 -5.00 -21.89
N ILE A 107 8.53 -6.18 -21.71
CA ILE A 107 8.87 -7.36 -22.52
C ILE A 107 8.55 -7.11 -24.00
N THR A 108 7.38 -6.51 -24.29
CA THR A 108 7.02 -6.17 -25.68
C THR A 108 7.96 -5.12 -26.28
N GLY A 109 8.38 -4.11 -25.50
CA GLY A 109 9.33 -3.10 -25.96
C GLY A 109 10.75 -3.66 -26.17
N PHE A 110 11.19 -4.56 -25.29
CA PHE A 110 12.48 -5.22 -25.37
C PHE A 110 12.56 -6.18 -26.57
N ILE A 111 11.51 -6.96 -26.82
CA ILE A 111 11.40 -7.81 -28.00
C ILE A 111 11.41 -6.96 -29.28
N LEU A 112 10.66 -5.85 -29.32
CA LEU A 112 10.67 -4.94 -30.47
C LEU A 112 12.05 -4.32 -30.71
N PHE A 113 12.76 -3.96 -29.63
CA PHE A 113 14.12 -3.43 -29.71
C PHE A 113 15.10 -4.44 -30.30
N PHE A 114 15.03 -5.71 -29.88
CA PHE A 114 15.88 -6.78 -30.43
C PHE A 114 15.54 -7.12 -31.88
N ILE A 115 14.25 -7.10 -32.25
CA ILE A 115 13.83 -7.28 -33.65
C ILE A 115 14.40 -6.14 -34.51
N VAL A 116 14.30 -4.89 -34.06
CA VAL A 116 14.87 -3.75 -34.78
C VAL A 116 16.41 -3.84 -34.85
N ALA A 117 17.07 -4.22 -33.74
CA ALA A 117 18.52 -4.41 -33.72
C ALA A 117 18.98 -5.53 -34.67
N ALA A 118 18.23 -6.62 -34.78
CA ALA A 118 18.48 -7.71 -35.73
C ALA A 118 18.30 -7.26 -37.19
N THR A 119 17.34 -6.37 -37.46
CA THR A 119 17.17 -5.81 -38.82
C THR A 119 18.25 -4.81 -39.22
N VAL A 120 18.92 -4.16 -38.26
CA VAL A 120 19.98 -3.17 -38.52
C VAL A 120 21.34 -3.83 -38.81
N ASN A 121 21.60 -5.05 -38.31
CA ASN A 121 22.89 -5.72 -38.45
C ASN A 121 23.02 -6.66 -39.67
N GLY A 122 22.00 -6.76 -40.51
CA GLY A 122 22.03 -7.57 -41.73
C GLY A 122 22.00 -9.09 -41.47
N PRO A 123 21.40 -9.88 -42.38
CA PRO A 123 21.14 -11.31 -42.14
C PRO A 123 22.39 -12.20 -42.12
N GLU A 124 23.57 -11.71 -42.55
CA GLU A 124 24.78 -12.53 -42.72
C GLU A 124 25.45 -12.96 -41.39
N ASN A 125 25.22 -12.25 -40.28
CA ASN A 125 25.82 -12.59 -38.98
C ASN A 125 24.94 -13.50 -38.11
N VAL A 126 23.64 -13.60 -38.39
CA VAL A 126 22.71 -14.44 -37.60
C VAL A 126 22.85 -15.91 -37.96
N GLU A 127 23.09 -16.21 -39.23
CA GLU A 127 23.23 -17.59 -39.72
C GLU A 127 24.54 -18.24 -39.25
N ARG A 128 25.58 -17.44 -38.97
CA ARG A 128 26.84 -17.93 -38.41
C ARG A 128 26.72 -18.26 -36.92
N GLU A 129 26.06 -17.42 -36.12
CA GLU A 129 25.83 -17.69 -34.70
C GLU A 129 24.80 -18.81 -34.48
N MET A 130 23.78 -18.92 -35.35
CA MET A 130 22.83 -20.05 -35.32
C MET A 130 23.50 -21.38 -35.68
N ASN A 131 24.47 -21.40 -36.61
CA ASN A 131 25.18 -22.62 -36.99
C ASN A 131 26.23 -23.04 -35.95
N GLU A 132 26.81 -22.11 -35.19
CA GLU A 132 27.73 -22.41 -34.08
C GLU A 132 26.97 -22.87 -32.82
N ALA A 133 25.74 -22.37 -32.61
CA ALA A 133 24.80 -22.86 -31.60
C ALA A 133 24.15 -24.21 -31.99
N ALA A 134 23.98 -24.51 -33.28
CA ALA A 134 23.45 -25.80 -33.73
C ALA A 134 24.50 -26.93 -33.62
N ALA A 135 25.77 -26.64 -33.90
CA ALA A 135 26.86 -27.62 -33.78
C ALA A 135 27.18 -28.03 -32.33
N THR A 136 26.78 -27.23 -31.34
CA THR A 136 26.89 -27.56 -29.91
C THR A 136 25.68 -28.33 -29.38
N VAL A 137 24.60 -28.42 -30.14
CA VAL A 137 23.38 -29.15 -29.80
C VAL A 137 23.35 -30.54 -30.45
N GLU A 138 23.99 -30.71 -31.61
CA GLU A 138 24.05 -31.99 -32.33
C GLU A 138 24.97 -33.06 -31.67
N GLU A 139 25.81 -32.69 -30.69
CA GLU A 139 26.61 -33.67 -29.92
C GLU A 139 25.84 -34.24 -28.71
N VAL A 140 24.64 -33.74 -28.40
CA VAL A 140 23.91 -34.08 -27.15
C VAL A 140 22.64 -34.91 -27.39
N THR A 141 22.25 -35.21 -28.63
CA THR A 141 20.97 -35.89 -28.89
C THR A 141 21.07 -37.12 -29.80
N GLU A 142 21.98 -38.05 -29.51
CA GLU A 142 21.83 -39.46 -29.90
C GLU A 142 22.43 -40.36 -28.82
N GLU A 143 21.75 -40.46 -27.67
CA GLU A 143 21.70 -41.67 -26.85
C GLU A 143 20.64 -41.48 -25.75
N GLU A 144 19.37 -41.52 -26.14
CA GLU A 144 18.28 -41.79 -25.19
C GLU A 144 17.99 -43.30 -25.22
N THR A 145 18.83 -44.07 -24.53
CA THR A 145 18.45 -45.39 -24.01
C THR A 145 19.15 -45.67 -22.67
N VAL A 146 18.41 -45.55 -21.55
CA VAL A 146 18.71 -46.05 -20.19
C VAL A 146 19.84 -45.25 -19.47
N ASP A 147 19.62 -44.50 -18.40
CA ASP A 147 19.29 -44.99 -17.04
C ASP A 147 18.77 -43.85 -16.14
N SER A 148 17.73 -44.15 -15.37
CA SER A 148 17.25 -43.35 -14.25
C SER A 148 18.07 -43.72 -13.01
N SER A 149 19.04 -42.90 -12.64
CA SER A 149 19.68 -43.01 -11.32
C SER A 149 20.40 -41.72 -10.90
N ILE A 150 19.63 -40.65 -10.63
CA ILE A 150 20.05 -39.78 -9.51
C ILE A 150 19.79 -40.65 -8.29
N SER A 151 20.86 -41.12 -7.65
CA SER A 151 20.75 -42.01 -6.50
C SER A 151 19.90 -41.33 -5.41
N GLU A 152 19.02 -42.08 -4.73
CA GLU A 152 18.27 -41.54 -3.59
C GLU A 152 19.22 -40.93 -2.53
N GLU A 153 20.48 -41.36 -2.50
CA GLU A 153 21.55 -40.81 -1.66
C GLU A 153 21.90 -39.35 -2.02
N GLU A 154 22.02 -38.98 -3.29
CA GLU A 154 22.35 -37.59 -3.69
C GLU A 154 21.22 -36.60 -3.37
N LEU A 155 19.97 -37.00 -3.58
CA LEU A 155 18.80 -36.18 -3.20
C LEU A 155 18.63 -36.06 -1.69
N GLU A 156 19.07 -37.07 -0.93
CA GLU A 156 19.03 -37.02 0.53
C GLU A 156 20.18 -36.18 1.11
N GLU A 157 21.36 -36.18 0.50
CA GLU A 157 22.44 -35.25 0.85
C GLU A 157 22.07 -33.79 0.59
N GLU A 158 21.43 -33.50 -0.54
CA GLU A 158 20.99 -32.14 -0.86
C GLU A 158 19.90 -31.65 0.11
N ARG A 159 18.95 -32.53 0.49
CA ARG A 159 17.95 -32.23 1.52
C ARG A 159 18.56 -31.99 2.90
N LYS A 160 19.56 -32.80 3.29
CA LYS A 160 20.29 -32.61 4.56
C LYS A 160 21.07 -31.31 4.59
N ALA A 161 21.67 -30.91 3.47
CA ALA A 161 22.36 -29.63 3.35
C ALA A 161 21.39 -28.44 3.50
N LEU A 162 20.22 -28.52 2.86
CA LEU A 162 19.20 -27.46 2.88
C LEU A 162 18.54 -27.33 4.27
N ASP A 163 18.33 -28.44 4.98
CA ASP A 163 17.80 -28.41 6.34
C ASP A 163 18.84 -27.91 7.35
N ALA A 164 20.13 -28.20 7.15
CA ALA A 164 21.22 -27.63 7.95
C ALA A 164 21.33 -26.10 7.77
N GLU A 165 21.21 -25.60 6.54
CA GLU A 165 21.22 -24.15 6.26
C GLU A 165 20.02 -23.43 6.91
N LYS A 166 18.83 -24.04 6.88
CA LYS A 166 17.65 -23.50 7.57
C LYS A 166 17.84 -23.43 9.08
N GLU A 167 18.48 -24.44 9.67
CA GLU A 167 18.73 -24.47 11.11
C GLU A 167 19.76 -23.40 11.53
N GLU A 168 20.78 -23.15 10.70
CA GLU A 168 21.74 -22.07 10.91
C GLU A 168 21.06 -20.68 10.85
N ILE A 169 20.22 -20.44 9.85
CA ILE A 169 19.44 -19.20 9.71
C ILE A 169 18.48 -19.02 10.91
N ALA A 170 17.84 -20.09 11.37
CA ALA A 170 16.97 -20.03 12.55
C ALA A 170 17.75 -19.73 13.83
N ALA A 171 18.97 -20.26 13.98
CA ALA A 171 19.84 -19.97 15.11
C ALA A 171 20.33 -18.51 15.12
N GLU A 172 20.62 -17.94 13.95
CA GLU A 172 21.02 -16.53 13.82
C GLU A 172 19.86 -15.57 14.14
N ARG A 173 18.64 -15.88 13.68
CA ARG A 173 17.44 -15.11 14.06
C ARG A 173 17.18 -15.12 15.57
N ARG A 174 17.32 -16.28 16.22
CA ARG A 174 17.18 -16.38 17.69
C ARG A 174 18.23 -15.56 18.44
N LYS A 175 19.47 -15.48 17.93
CA LYS A 175 20.51 -14.61 18.51
C LYS A 175 20.13 -13.13 18.37
N LEU A 176 19.65 -12.72 17.20
CA LEU A 176 19.24 -11.33 16.94
C LEU A 176 18.03 -10.91 17.79
N GLU A 177 17.03 -11.78 17.96
CA GLU A 177 15.89 -11.51 18.85
C GLU A 177 16.31 -11.39 20.33
N LYS A 178 17.27 -12.22 20.75
CA LYS A 178 17.82 -12.14 22.11
C LYS A 178 18.63 -10.87 22.32
N GLU A 179 19.35 -10.39 21.30
CA GLU A 179 20.11 -9.13 21.38
C GLU A 179 19.16 -7.92 21.42
N LYS A 180 18.09 -7.93 20.62
CA LYS A 180 17.04 -6.90 20.64
C LYS A 180 16.30 -6.83 21.98
N SER A 181 15.95 -7.97 22.57
CA SER A 181 15.29 -8.00 23.89
C SER A 181 16.21 -7.49 25.00
N ILE A 182 17.52 -7.79 24.96
CA ILE A 182 18.50 -7.23 25.89
C ILE A 182 18.66 -5.72 25.71
N GLU A 183 18.62 -5.21 24.48
CA GLU A 183 18.69 -3.77 24.22
C GLU A 183 17.43 -3.03 24.68
N GLN A 184 16.26 -3.65 24.53
CA GLN A 184 15.00 -3.11 25.03
C GLN A 184 14.98 -3.07 26.57
N GLU A 185 15.40 -4.13 27.26
CA GLU A 185 15.52 -4.13 28.72
C GLU A 185 16.54 -3.09 29.24
N LYS A 186 17.59 -2.79 28.46
CA LYS A 186 18.54 -1.71 28.82
C LYS A 186 17.91 -0.34 28.68
N LYS A 187 17.14 -0.09 27.62
CA LYS A 187 16.41 1.18 27.43
C LYS A 187 15.37 1.41 28.52
N GLU A 188 14.60 0.38 28.87
CA GLU A 188 13.60 0.46 29.95
C GLU A 188 14.27 0.73 31.32
N LYS A 189 15.44 0.15 31.59
CA LYS A 189 16.22 0.43 32.81
C LYS A 189 16.86 1.83 32.81
N GLU A 190 17.26 2.35 31.65
CA GLU A 190 17.76 3.73 31.54
C GLU A 190 16.64 4.76 31.73
N GLU A 191 15.44 4.50 31.21
CA GLU A 191 14.25 5.34 31.46
C GLU A 191 13.83 5.30 32.93
N GLN A 192 13.80 4.13 33.57
CA GLN A 192 13.49 4.02 35.00
C GLN A 192 14.53 4.71 35.89
N SER A 193 15.82 4.65 35.52
CA SER A 193 16.90 5.35 36.22
C SER A 193 16.85 6.87 36.01
N ALA A 194 16.41 7.34 34.85
CA ALA A 194 16.17 8.76 34.57
C ALA A 194 14.95 9.28 35.35
N GLU A 195 13.90 8.47 35.47
CA GLU A 195 12.69 8.79 36.21
C GLU A 195 12.93 8.81 37.73
N GLU A 196 13.68 7.86 38.29
CA GLU A 196 14.09 7.88 39.71
C GLU A 196 15.00 9.07 40.05
N LYS A 197 15.94 9.45 39.17
CA LYS A 197 16.74 10.68 39.35
C LYS A 197 15.90 11.95 39.26
N SER A 198 14.85 11.96 38.45
CA SER A 198 13.91 13.10 38.37
C SER A 198 13.04 13.22 39.63
N ILE A 199 12.73 12.10 40.29
CA ILE A 199 11.98 12.05 41.55
C ILE A 199 12.85 12.44 42.75
N GLU A 200 14.17 12.14 42.72
CA GLU A 200 15.10 12.54 43.78
C GLU A 200 15.45 14.03 43.76
N ILE A 201 15.43 14.68 42.57
CA ILE A 201 15.58 16.13 42.43
C ILE A 201 14.35 16.87 42.98
N LYS A 202 13.14 16.31 42.82
CA LYS A 202 11.89 16.91 43.33
C LYS A 202 11.72 16.84 44.85
N LYS A 203 12.44 15.97 45.57
CA LYS A 203 12.32 15.84 47.04
C LYS A 203 13.22 16.79 47.85
N LYS A 204 14.10 17.56 47.20
CA LYS A 204 15.04 18.47 47.89
C LYS A 204 14.58 19.93 47.97
N ASP A 205 13.52 20.30 47.25
CA ASP A 205 13.06 21.69 47.14
C ASP A 205 11.83 22.01 48.03
N ASP A 206 11.25 21.00 48.70
CA ASP A 206 9.99 21.11 49.47
C ASP A 206 10.15 21.46 50.97
N GLU A 207 11.35 21.79 51.47
CA GLU A 207 11.58 22.01 52.93
C GLU A 207 11.92 23.45 53.34
N ALA A 208 11.53 24.45 52.54
CA ALA A 208 11.64 25.84 52.98
C ALA A 208 10.45 26.72 52.58
N THR A 209 9.78 27.22 53.63
CA THR A 209 9.06 28.50 53.72
C THR A 209 7.54 28.45 53.51
N ALA A 210 6.85 28.12 54.61
CA ALA A 210 5.51 28.60 54.88
C ALA A 210 5.56 30.06 55.40
N GLU A 211 4.87 30.99 54.73
CA GLU A 211 3.97 31.99 55.33
C GLU A 211 3.49 33.06 54.32
N LYS A 212 2.16 33.28 54.32
CA LYS A 212 1.39 34.50 53.94
C LYS A 212 0.87 34.70 52.51
N GLU A 213 -0.44 34.41 52.40
CA GLU A 213 -1.56 35.26 51.93
C GLU A 213 -1.60 35.85 50.49
N PHE A 214 -2.50 35.25 49.69
CA PHE A 214 -3.55 35.89 48.87
C PHE A 214 -3.16 36.77 47.66
N LYS A 215 -2.98 36.15 46.49
CA LYS A 215 -3.79 36.34 45.25
C LYS A 215 -3.12 35.69 44.03
N GLU A 216 -3.98 35.24 43.12
CA GLU A 216 -3.73 34.76 41.75
C GLU A 216 -3.23 33.31 41.62
N GLU A 217 -4.15 32.44 41.20
CA GLU A 217 -3.85 31.16 40.56
C GLU A 217 -3.21 31.42 39.19
N PRO A 218 -2.14 30.69 38.81
CA PRO A 218 -1.94 30.29 37.44
C PRO A 218 -2.22 28.79 37.30
N LYS A 219 -3.11 28.49 36.35
CA LYS A 219 -3.47 27.15 35.89
C LYS A 219 -2.25 26.41 35.34
N GLU A 220 -2.23 25.10 35.60
CA GLU A 220 -1.33 24.11 35.02
C GLU A 220 -1.16 24.28 33.51
N GLU A 221 0.09 24.38 33.08
CA GLU A 221 0.48 24.37 31.67
C GLU A 221 0.54 22.91 31.20
N LYS A 222 -0.54 22.46 30.55
CA LYS A 222 -0.56 21.22 29.76
C LYS A 222 0.21 21.48 28.48
N THR A 223 1.13 20.57 28.14
CA THR A 223 1.90 20.60 26.89
C THR A 223 0.95 20.58 25.69
N PHE A 224 0.81 21.72 25.02
CA PHE A 224 0.08 21.88 23.77
C PHE A 224 1.01 21.57 22.59
N ASP A 225 0.57 20.67 21.69
CA ASP A 225 0.99 20.71 20.28
C ASP A 225 0.76 22.14 19.76
N PRO A 226 1.62 22.68 18.88
CA PRO A 226 1.49 24.06 18.42
C PRO A 226 0.09 24.29 17.86
N VAL A 227 -0.70 25.07 18.61
CA VAL A 227 -2.05 25.51 18.23
C VAL A 227 -1.91 26.25 16.90
N SER A 228 -2.44 25.69 15.82
CA SER A 228 -2.64 26.48 14.61
C SER A 228 -3.66 27.57 14.94
N GLU A 229 -3.32 28.82 14.70
CA GLU A 229 -4.20 29.98 14.94
C GLU A 229 -5.46 29.99 14.04
N ASP A 230 -5.64 28.97 13.19
CA ASP A 230 -6.66 28.90 12.14
C ASP A 230 -7.86 27.99 12.46
N ARG A 231 -8.01 27.55 13.72
CA ARG A 231 -9.17 26.74 14.14
C ARG A 231 -10.41 27.63 14.34
N ILE A 232 -11.55 27.17 13.81
CA ILE A 232 -12.80 27.92 13.85
C ILE A 232 -13.79 27.19 14.75
N PRO A 233 -14.32 27.83 15.81
CA PRO A 233 -15.31 27.22 16.67
C PRO A 233 -16.64 27.02 15.94
N VAL A 234 -17.27 25.87 16.15
CA VAL A 234 -18.56 25.51 15.56
C VAL A 234 -19.45 24.79 16.58
N THR A 235 -20.74 24.66 16.28
CA THR A 235 -21.67 23.84 17.07
C THR A 235 -22.32 22.79 16.19
N VAL A 236 -22.60 21.61 16.72
CA VAL A 236 -23.29 20.55 15.97
C VAL A 236 -24.72 20.96 15.65
N ALA A 237 -25.10 20.84 14.37
CA ALA A 237 -26.49 21.01 13.91
C ALA A 237 -27.20 19.65 13.81
N SER A 238 -26.57 18.68 13.15
CA SER A 238 -27.09 17.32 13.02
C SER A 238 -25.98 16.32 12.68
N PHE A 239 -26.13 15.07 13.13
CA PHE A 239 -25.22 13.96 12.81
C PHE A 239 -25.66 13.26 11.52
N THR A 240 -24.72 12.98 10.62
CA THR A 240 -24.98 12.26 9.37
C THR A 240 -24.45 10.83 9.47
N ASP A 241 -23.13 10.66 9.59
CA ASP A 241 -22.43 9.38 9.69
C ASP A 241 -21.08 9.56 10.44
N GLY A 242 -20.18 8.59 10.37
CA GLY A 242 -18.91 8.59 11.10
C GLY A 242 -17.92 9.67 10.68
N ASP A 243 -17.92 10.09 9.41
CA ASP A 243 -16.97 11.07 8.86
C ASP A 243 -17.63 12.33 8.29
N THR A 244 -18.94 12.44 8.40
CA THR A 244 -19.73 13.58 7.96
C THR A 244 -20.63 14.06 9.10
N THR A 245 -20.49 15.33 9.46
CA THR A 245 -21.36 16.02 10.42
C THR A 245 -21.78 17.37 9.87
N ARG A 246 -23.01 17.80 10.20
CA ARG A 246 -23.45 19.16 9.87
C ARG A 246 -23.25 20.06 11.07
N PHE A 247 -22.57 21.18 10.84
CA PHE A 247 -22.24 22.16 11.85
C PHE A 247 -22.91 23.49 11.53
N ILE A 248 -23.21 24.27 12.57
CA ILE A 248 -23.50 25.69 12.42
C ILE A 248 -22.18 26.41 12.20
N TYR A 249 -21.91 26.76 10.94
CA TYR A 249 -20.73 27.47 10.49
C TYR A 249 -21.15 28.80 9.86
N ASN A 250 -20.59 29.91 10.34
CA ASN A 250 -21.00 31.26 9.93
C ASN A 250 -22.52 31.53 10.03
N GLY A 251 -23.20 30.88 10.99
CA GLY A 251 -24.64 31.00 11.21
C GLY A 251 -25.51 30.11 10.30
N ASN A 252 -24.91 29.34 9.41
CA ASN A 252 -25.61 28.42 8.51
C ASN A 252 -25.36 26.96 8.88
N ASP A 253 -26.34 26.12 8.62
CA ASP A 253 -26.24 24.68 8.77
C ASP A 253 -25.52 24.08 7.54
N GLU A 254 -24.23 23.76 7.68
CA GLU A 254 -23.36 23.33 6.58
C GLU A 254 -22.79 21.92 6.83
N PRO A 255 -22.73 21.06 5.80
CA PRO A 255 -22.13 19.73 5.91
C PRO A 255 -20.60 19.80 5.87
N PHE A 256 -19.93 19.07 6.76
CA PHE A 256 -18.48 18.92 6.82
C PHE A 256 -18.11 17.45 6.65
N ARG A 257 -17.25 17.15 5.66
CA ARG A 257 -16.61 15.85 5.44
C ARG A 257 -15.20 15.89 6.00
N TYR A 258 -14.88 14.92 6.86
CA TYR A 258 -13.63 14.90 7.58
C TYR A 258 -12.48 14.55 6.63
N LEU A 259 -11.47 15.40 6.58
CA LEU A 259 -10.34 15.22 5.68
C LEU A 259 -9.55 13.95 5.99
N LEU A 260 -9.02 13.33 4.93
CA LEU A 260 -8.07 12.21 4.95
C LEU A 260 -8.56 10.91 5.58
N ILE A 261 -9.82 10.81 5.97
CA ILE A 261 -10.37 9.60 6.60
C ILE A 261 -11.63 9.13 5.87
N ASP A 262 -11.96 7.86 6.03
CA ASP A 262 -13.19 7.26 5.51
C ASP A 262 -13.69 6.20 6.48
N THR A 263 -14.96 6.32 6.86
CA THR A 263 -15.63 5.40 7.79
C THR A 263 -16.45 4.37 7.03
N PRO A 264 -16.62 3.15 7.56
CA PRO A 264 -17.50 2.16 6.94
C PRO A 264 -18.93 2.70 6.81
N GLU A 265 -19.51 2.52 5.63
CA GLU A 265 -20.78 3.11 5.26
C GLU A 265 -21.94 2.39 5.95
N THR A 266 -22.93 3.15 6.44
CA THR A 266 -24.09 2.60 7.16
C THR A 266 -25.29 2.35 6.26
N LYS A 267 -25.37 3.04 5.11
CA LYS A 267 -26.54 3.03 4.23
C LYS A 267 -26.18 2.89 2.76
N HIS A 268 -25.13 2.12 2.45
CA HIS A 268 -24.66 2.03 1.07
C HIS A 268 -25.75 1.36 0.21
N PRO A 269 -26.25 2.00 -0.87
CA PRO A 269 -27.38 1.48 -1.65
C PRO A 269 -27.19 0.08 -2.22
N ARG A 270 -25.93 -0.35 -2.40
CA ARG A 270 -25.57 -1.68 -2.95
C ARG A 270 -24.95 -2.63 -1.94
N LEU A 271 -24.33 -2.11 -0.88
CA LEU A 271 -23.50 -2.92 0.02
C LEU A 271 -24.16 -3.11 1.38
N GLY A 272 -25.25 -2.38 1.66
CA GLY A 272 -25.89 -2.40 2.96
C GLY A 272 -25.03 -1.71 4.00
N GLU A 273 -25.17 -2.18 5.23
CA GLU A 273 -24.41 -1.71 6.37
C GLU A 273 -23.07 -2.43 6.44
N GLN A 274 -21.97 -1.67 6.43
CA GLN A 274 -20.64 -2.24 6.56
C GLN A 274 -20.30 -2.47 8.04
N PRO A 275 -19.52 -3.51 8.38
CA PRO A 275 -19.01 -3.70 9.72
C PRO A 275 -18.31 -2.44 10.25
N PHE A 276 -18.53 -2.13 11.52
CA PHE A 276 -18.03 -0.94 12.20
C PHE A 276 -18.65 0.40 11.74
N GLY A 277 -19.60 0.42 10.80
CA GLY A 277 -20.23 1.65 10.34
C GLY A 277 -21.11 2.32 11.40
N LYS A 278 -21.91 1.53 12.13
CA LYS A 278 -22.73 2.02 13.25
C LYS A 278 -21.84 2.49 14.40
N GLU A 279 -20.77 1.76 14.68
CA GLU A 279 -19.79 2.03 15.73
C GLU A 279 -19.06 3.34 15.45
N ALA A 280 -18.59 3.55 14.22
CA ALA A 280 -17.98 4.81 13.80
C ALA A 280 -18.95 5.98 13.95
N SER A 281 -20.18 5.83 13.47
CA SER A 281 -21.23 6.86 13.58
C SER A 281 -21.58 7.17 15.03
N ALA A 282 -21.70 6.14 15.88
CA ALA A 282 -22.00 6.29 17.30
C ALA A 282 -20.86 6.97 18.04
N ARG A 283 -19.61 6.61 17.73
CA ARG A 283 -18.42 7.17 18.35
C ARG A 283 -18.23 8.64 18.00
N THR A 284 -18.38 9.01 16.73
CA THR A 284 -18.37 10.42 16.30
C THR A 284 -19.44 11.22 17.03
N LYS A 285 -20.66 10.68 17.12
CA LYS A 285 -21.75 11.31 17.86
C LYS A 285 -21.42 11.47 19.35
N GLU A 286 -20.89 10.44 20.00
CA GLU A 286 -20.51 10.46 21.40
C GLU A 286 -19.46 11.55 21.68
N LEU A 287 -18.36 11.55 20.92
CA LEU A 287 -17.26 12.50 21.10
C LEU A 287 -17.71 13.95 20.90
N LEU A 288 -18.53 14.21 19.88
CA LEU A 288 -19.08 15.55 19.63
C LEU A 288 -20.14 15.97 20.65
N SER A 289 -20.95 15.04 21.16
CA SER A 289 -22.01 15.38 22.14
C SER A 289 -21.46 15.66 23.53
N ASN A 290 -20.29 15.10 23.85
CA ASN A 290 -19.62 15.24 25.14
C ASN A 290 -18.54 16.32 25.15
N ALA A 291 -18.23 16.93 24.00
CA ALA A 291 -17.21 17.98 23.89
C ALA A 291 -17.74 19.32 24.43
N ASP A 292 -16.90 20.01 25.20
CA ASP A 292 -17.17 21.38 25.64
C ASP A 292 -16.91 22.37 24.49
N VAL A 293 -15.87 22.09 23.69
CA VAL A 293 -15.44 22.91 22.56
C VAL A 293 -15.26 22.05 21.31
N ILE A 294 -15.89 22.48 20.21
CA ILE A 294 -15.78 21.84 18.90
C ILE A 294 -15.24 22.86 17.91
N GLU A 295 -14.20 22.48 17.18
CA GLU A 295 -13.53 23.34 16.22
C GLU A 295 -13.30 22.60 14.89
N VAL A 296 -13.25 23.36 13.80
CA VAL A 296 -12.87 22.86 12.48
C VAL A 296 -11.65 23.60 11.96
N GLU A 297 -10.79 22.89 11.25
CA GLU A 297 -9.59 23.44 10.63
C GLU A 297 -9.54 23.05 9.15
N PHE A 298 -9.52 24.04 8.27
CA PHE A 298 -9.35 23.81 6.84
C PHE A 298 -7.88 23.59 6.50
N ASP A 299 -7.63 22.75 5.49
CA ASP A 299 -6.29 22.62 4.93
C ASP A 299 -6.01 23.69 3.85
N ILE A 300 -4.81 23.66 3.27
CA ILE A 300 -4.30 24.68 2.33
C ILE A 300 -4.96 24.64 0.94
N GLY A 301 -5.66 23.56 0.60
CA GLY A 301 -6.23 23.33 -0.72
C GLY A 301 -7.71 23.67 -0.83
N ALA A 302 -8.43 22.84 -1.59
CA ALA A 302 -9.86 23.01 -1.80
C ALA A 302 -10.61 22.85 -0.47
N LYS A 303 -11.46 23.83 -0.16
CA LYS A 303 -12.29 23.83 1.06
C LYS A 303 -13.58 23.04 0.92
N GLN A 304 -13.97 22.68 -0.30
CA GLN A 304 -15.21 21.98 -0.59
C GLN A 304 -14.99 20.90 -1.64
N ASP A 305 -15.73 19.80 -1.52
CA ASP A 305 -15.80 18.76 -2.55
C ASP A 305 -16.87 19.07 -3.61
N HIS A 306 -17.01 18.18 -4.60
CA HIS A 306 -18.02 18.32 -5.66
C HIS A 306 -19.47 18.16 -5.18
N TYR A 307 -19.69 17.66 -3.96
CA TYR A 307 -20.99 17.60 -3.30
C TYR A 307 -21.29 18.84 -2.44
N GLN A 308 -20.42 19.85 -2.47
CA GLN A 308 -20.53 21.08 -1.68
C GLN A 308 -20.45 20.81 -0.16
N ARG A 309 -19.74 19.76 0.25
CA ARG A 309 -19.38 19.53 1.66
C ARG A 309 -18.06 20.23 1.97
N ASN A 310 -17.99 20.91 3.10
CA ASN A 310 -16.76 21.52 3.58
C ASN A 310 -15.75 20.43 3.99
N LEU A 311 -14.50 20.59 3.58
CA LEU A 311 -13.40 19.66 3.84
C LEU A 311 -12.55 20.21 4.99
N ALA A 312 -12.59 19.57 6.15
CA ALA A 312 -11.86 20.03 7.32
C ALA A 312 -11.38 18.88 8.22
N TYR A 313 -10.38 19.17 9.05
CA TYR A 313 -10.08 18.39 10.25
C TYR A 313 -10.99 18.88 11.38
N VAL A 314 -11.51 17.96 12.19
CA VAL A 314 -12.41 18.29 13.30
C VAL A 314 -11.70 18.04 14.62
N TYR A 315 -11.91 18.94 15.58
CA TYR A 315 -11.34 18.86 16.92
C TYR A 315 -12.43 18.88 17.97
N VAL A 316 -12.26 18.04 18.99
CA VAL A 316 -13.08 17.98 20.20
C VAL A 316 -12.17 18.20 21.40
N ASP A 317 -12.41 19.26 22.16
CA ASP A 317 -11.60 19.66 23.32
C ASP A 317 -10.08 19.69 23.02
N GLY A 318 -9.73 20.21 21.84
CA GLY A 318 -8.36 20.33 21.35
C GLY A 318 -7.76 19.07 20.74
N LYS A 319 -8.43 17.92 20.81
CA LYS A 319 -7.97 16.65 20.21
C LYS A 319 -8.57 16.44 18.82
N MET A 320 -7.76 16.00 17.87
CA MET A 320 -8.20 15.77 16.49
C MET A 320 -9.10 14.52 16.43
N LEU A 321 -10.38 14.73 16.14
CA LEU A 321 -11.39 13.67 16.02
C LEU A 321 -11.02 12.69 14.89
N ASN A 322 -10.47 13.18 13.77
CA ASN A 322 -10.04 12.35 12.66
C ASN A 322 -9.02 11.29 13.11
N GLU A 323 -8.03 11.69 13.89
CA GLU A 323 -7.00 10.80 14.42
C GLU A 323 -7.57 9.81 15.44
N ILE A 324 -8.48 10.25 16.30
CA ILE A 324 -9.14 9.38 17.28
C ILE A 324 -9.85 8.23 16.53
N LEU A 325 -10.65 8.53 15.51
CA LEU A 325 -11.39 7.52 14.75
C LEU A 325 -10.44 6.55 14.04
N VAL A 326 -9.34 7.03 13.46
CA VAL A 326 -8.35 6.17 12.81
C VAL A 326 -7.63 5.28 13.82
N ARG A 327 -7.20 5.83 14.96
CA ARG A 327 -6.49 5.10 16.01
C ARG A 327 -7.36 4.04 16.69
N GLU A 328 -8.66 4.30 16.80
CA GLU A 328 -9.68 3.37 17.30
C GLU A 328 -10.13 2.36 16.23
N GLY A 329 -9.55 2.38 15.03
CA GLY A 329 -9.88 1.45 13.95
C GLY A 329 -11.30 1.61 13.41
N LEU A 330 -11.90 2.79 13.57
CA LEU A 330 -13.25 3.11 13.09
C LEU A 330 -13.24 3.86 11.75
N ALA A 331 -12.07 4.32 11.32
CA ALA A 331 -11.84 4.92 10.02
C ALA A 331 -10.51 4.46 9.43
N GLN A 332 -10.41 4.46 8.11
CA GLN A 332 -9.15 4.31 7.39
C GLN A 332 -8.68 5.64 6.82
N VAL A 333 -7.39 5.78 6.56
CA VAL A 333 -6.83 6.87 5.77
C VAL A 333 -7.22 6.68 4.31
N ASN A 334 -7.96 7.65 3.75
CA ASN A 334 -8.45 7.60 2.38
C ASN A 334 -8.63 9.02 1.82
N TYR A 335 -8.92 9.14 0.52
CA TYR A 335 -9.15 10.42 -0.16
C TYR A 335 -7.98 11.41 -0.03
N VAL A 336 -6.76 10.90 -0.16
CA VAL A 336 -5.53 11.70 -0.13
C VAL A 336 -5.39 12.51 -1.42
N GLU A 337 -5.82 13.77 -1.38
CA GLU A 337 -5.81 14.67 -2.53
C GLU A 337 -4.93 15.91 -2.25
N PRO A 338 -3.71 15.99 -2.81
CA PRO A 338 -2.88 17.18 -2.68
C PRO A 338 -3.60 18.44 -3.20
N PRO A 339 -3.47 19.58 -2.50
CA PRO A 339 -2.53 19.84 -1.40
C PRO A 339 -3.13 19.63 0.01
N ASN A 340 -4.32 19.03 0.15
CA ASN A 340 -4.97 18.76 1.43
C ASN A 340 -4.35 17.53 2.12
N THR A 341 -3.08 17.62 2.52
CA THR A 341 -2.32 16.49 3.09
C THR A 341 -1.54 16.86 4.35
N ARG A 342 -1.90 17.96 5.04
CA ARG A 342 -1.13 18.50 6.18
C ARG A 342 -0.89 17.47 7.29
N TYR A 343 -1.89 16.65 7.60
CA TYR A 343 -1.83 15.67 8.68
C TYR A 343 -1.75 14.22 8.20
N LEU A 344 -1.40 13.99 6.94
CA LEU A 344 -1.36 12.65 6.35
C LEU A 344 -0.46 11.69 7.14
N GLU A 345 0.80 12.08 7.41
CA GLU A 345 1.77 11.24 8.12
C GLU A 345 1.29 10.90 9.55
N ARG A 346 0.65 11.85 10.24
CA ARG A 346 0.07 11.65 11.58
C ARG A 346 -1.04 10.60 11.54
N LEU A 347 -1.94 10.69 10.57
CA LEU A 347 -3.04 9.73 10.41
C LEU A 347 -2.57 8.36 9.92
N GLU A 348 -1.59 8.29 9.02
CA GLU A 348 -0.98 7.03 8.57
C GLU A 348 -0.29 6.31 9.74
N THR A 349 0.37 7.06 10.62
CA THR A 349 0.97 6.51 11.85
C THR A 349 -0.11 5.95 12.79
N ALA A 350 -1.18 6.70 13.02
CA ALA A 350 -2.32 6.22 13.83
C ALA A 350 -2.96 4.96 13.23
N GLN A 351 -3.09 4.90 11.91
CA GLN A 351 -3.62 3.73 11.21
C GLN A 351 -2.69 2.51 11.36
N ALA A 352 -1.39 2.68 11.18
CA ALA A 352 -0.42 1.59 11.32
C ALA A 352 -0.45 0.96 12.72
N LEU A 353 -0.63 1.78 13.77
CA LEU A 353 -0.82 1.30 15.13
C LEU A 353 -2.12 0.50 15.29
N ALA A 354 -3.24 1.02 14.77
CA ALA A 354 -4.52 0.32 14.83
C ALA A 354 -4.49 -1.02 14.06
N GLN A 355 -3.76 -1.09 12.94
CA GLN A 355 -3.53 -2.31 12.16
C GLN A 355 -2.68 -3.32 12.93
N GLN A 356 -1.56 -2.90 13.52
CA GLN A 356 -0.69 -3.78 14.29
C GLN A 356 -1.41 -4.40 15.50
N GLU A 357 -2.31 -3.63 16.12
CA GLU A 357 -3.12 -4.06 17.26
C GLU A 357 -4.41 -4.78 16.86
N ASN A 358 -4.72 -4.91 15.56
CA ASN A 358 -5.95 -5.50 15.02
C ASN A 358 -7.23 -4.89 15.61
N ILE A 359 -7.29 -3.56 15.71
CA ILE A 359 -8.43 -2.83 16.30
C ILE A 359 -9.48 -2.50 15.24
N GLY A 360 -10.75 -2.61 15.62
CA GLY A 360 -11.89 -2.15 14.82
C GLY A 360 -11.94 -2.86 13.46
N ILE A 361 -12.03 -2.09 12.37
CA ILE A 361 -12.04 -2.60 10.99
C ILE A 361 -10.85 -3.53 10.72
N TRP A 362 -9.70 -3.32 11.35
CA TRP A 362 -8.49 -4.14 11.16
C TRP A 362 -8.56 -5.52 11.82
N SER A 363 -9.57 -5.78 12.66
CA SER A 363 -9.85 -7.14 13.18
C SER A 363 -10.46 -8.05 12.12
N LEU A 364 -10.95 -7.49 11.00
CA LEU A 364 -11.58 -8.24 9.92
C LEU A 364 -10.53 -8.71 8.91
N PRO A 365 -10.62 -9.97 8.41
CA PRO A 365 -9.70 -10.46 7.39
C PRO A 365 -9.78 -9.67 6.08
N HIS A 366 -10.97 -9.15 5.77
CA HIS A 366 -11.23 -8.29 4.62
C HIS A 366 -12.14 -7.12 5.03
N PRO A 367 -11.58 -6.02 5.58
CA PRO A 367 -12.36 -4.91 6.13
C PRO A 367 -13.17 -4.14 5.09
N PHE A 368 -12.79 -4.25 3.81
CA PHE A 368 -13.35 -3.45 2.71
C PHE A 368 -13.90 -4.31 1.57
N ASP A 369 -13.88 -5.64 1.69
CA ASP A 369 -14.52 -6.52 0.71
C ASP A 369 -16.01 -6.59 0.99
N SER A 370 -16.73 -5.79 0.23
CA SER A 370 -18.15 -5.53 0.39
C SER A 370 -19.08 -6.69 -0.02
N GLU A 371 -18.54 -7.86 -0.39
CA GLU A 371 -19.30 -9.04 -0.81
C GLU A 371 -19.62 -10.01 0.35
N ILE A 372 -19.09 -9.78 1.56
CA ILE A 372 -19.05 -10.81 2.62
C ILE A 372 -20.11 -10.61 3.73
N TYR A 373 -20.74 -9.43 3.85
CA TYR A 373 -21.61 -9.13 5.01
C TYR A 373 -23.09 -9.02 4.60
N GLN A 374 -23.74 -10.16 4.45
CA GLN A 374 -25.20 -10.29 4.55
C GLN A 374 -25.49 -11.03 5.86
N GLU A 375 -26.08 -10.34 6.83
CA GLU A 375 -26.40 -10.87 8.16
C GLU A 375 -27.42 -12.02 8.11
N GLU A 376 -27.17 -13.08 8.87
CA GLU A 376 -28.21 -14.04 9.28
C GLU A 376 -28.98 -13.51 10.51
N PRO A 377 -30.32 -13.64 10.57
CA PRO A 377 -31.08 -13.34 11.77
C PRO A 377 -31.11 -14.54 12.73
N THR A 378 -30.75 -14.29 13.99
CA THR A 378 -30.86 -15.22 15.12
C THR A 378 -32.32 -15.43 15.54
N SER A 379 -32.74 -16.69 15.76
CA SER A 379 -33.87 -16.99 16.65
C SER A 379 -33.66 -18.30 17.41
N ASP A 380 -33.69 -18.18 18.75
CA ASP A 380 -33.69 -19.25 19.75
C ASP A 380 -34.87 -20.23 19.61
N SER A 381 -34.67 -21.51 19.93
CA SER A 381 -35.41 -22.24 20.98
C SER A 381 -35.06 -23.75 21.06
N GLU A 382 -34.45 -24.11 22.19
CA GLU A 382 -34.77 -25.19 23.13
C GLU A 382 -35.31 -26.58 22.68
N GLU A 383 -34.56 -27.58 23.15
CA GLU A 383 -34.99 -28.76 23.92
C GLU A 383 -35.24 -30.15 23.27
N ASN A 384 -34.32 -31.05 23.65
CA ASN A 384 -34.57 -32.32 24.34
C ASN A 384 -34.78 -33.65 23.55
N ASN A 385 -33.68 -34.41 23.47
CA ASN A 385 -33.34 -35.50 24.41
C ASN A 385 -33.22 -36.93 23.83
N SER A 386 -32.14 -37.58 24.28
CA SER A 386 -31.97 -39.03 24.51
C SER A 386 -31.56 -39.89 23.31
N SER A 387 -30.60 -40.82 23.36
CA SER A 387 -29.54 -41.18 24.32
C SER A 387 -28.81 -42.38 23.71
N SER A 388 -27.49 -42.43 23.93
CA SER A 388 -26.62 -43.60 24.17
C SER A 388 -25.74 -44.11 23.03
N LYS A 389 -24.50 -44.57 23.23
CA LYS A 389 -23.46 -44.40 24.27
C LYS A 389 -22.24 -45.22 23.79
N SER A 390 -21.09 -44.61 23.50
CA SER A 390 -19.77 -45.19 23.80
C SER A 390 -18.64 -44.16 23.63
N SER A 391 -18.04 -43.81 24.76
CA SER A 391 -16.75 -43.14 25.06
C SER A 391 -15.55 -43.64 24.23
N THR A 392 -14.42 -42.94 24.00
CA THR A 392 -13.84 -41.60 24.32
C THR A 392 -12.48 -41.60 23.58
N SER A 393 -12.10 -40.61 22.76
CA SER A 393 -11.30 -39.44 23.20
C SER A 393 -11.37 -38.29 22.18
N SER A 394 -11.65 -37.13 22.73
CA SER A 394 -11.86 -35.80 22.15
C SER A 394 -10.60 -35.12 21.58
N SER A 395 -10.76 -34.49 20.42
CA SER A 395 -10.30 -33.11 20.18
C SER A 395 -11.14 -32.50 19.06
N ASP A 396 -11.92 -31.50 19.45
CA ASP A 396 -12.76 -30.64 18.64
C ASP A 396 -11.97 -30.06 17.46
N GLY A 397 -12.36 -30.42 16.23
CA GLY A 397 -11.64 -30.04 15.03
C GLY A 397 -12.59 -30.01 13.85
N THR A 398 -12.90 -28.81 13.37
CA THR A 398 -13.61 -28.61 12.10
C THR A 398 -12.76 -29.19 10.98
N GLU A 399 -13.30 -30.16 10.22
CA GLU A 399 -12.63 -30.75 9.06
C GLU A 399 -12.94 -29.92 7.81
N TYR A 400 -11.93 -29.24 7.26
CA TYR A 400 -12.13 -28.38 6.08
C TYR A 400 -11.77 -29.10 4.78
N PHE A 401 -12.69 -29.08 3.81
CA PHE A 401 -12.53 -29.57 2.43
C PHE A 401 -12.63 -28.40 1.44
N GLN A 402 -11.87 -28.43 0.33
CA GLN A 402 -11.87 -27.31 -0.64
C GLN A 402 -13.16 -27.23 -1.47
N ASN A 403 -13.73 -28.39 -1.83
CA ASN A 403 -14.94 -28.51 -2.66
C ASN A 403 -15.63 -29.88 -2.44
N CYS A 404 -16.84 -30.02 -2.99
CA CYS A 404 -17.60 -31.27 -2.89
C CYS A 404 -16.90 -32.50 -3.47
N THR A 405 -16.01 -32.34 -4.44
CA THR A 405 -15.26 -33.47 -5.02
C THR A 405 -14.29 -34.08 -4.02
N GLU A 406 -13.68 -33.27 -3.16
CA GLU A 406 -12.78 -33.76 -2.11
C GLU A 406 -13.56 -34.31 -0.92
N LEU A 407 -14.65 -33.66 -0.55
CA LEU A 407 -15.54 -34.13 0.51
C LEU A 407 -16.12 -35.50 0.16
N LYS A 408 -16.62 -35.71 -1.06
CA LYS A 408 -17.18 -36.99 -1.53
C LYS A 408 -16.17 -38.13 -1.61
N LYS A 409 -14.86 -37.87 -1.59
CA LYS A 409 -13.85 -38.95 -1.49
C LYS A 409 -13.87 -39.60 -0.10
N VAL A 410 -14.24 -38.83 0.92
CA VAL A 410 -14.28 -39.27 2.32
C VAL A 410 -15.72 -39.58 2.76
N TYR A 411 -16.67 -38.77 2.32
CA TYR A 411 -18.12 -38.89 2.59
C TYR A 411 -18.92 -38.91 1.28
N PRO A 412 -19.02 -40.08 0.61
CA PRO A 412 -19.57 -40.19 -0.75
C PRO A 412 -21.01 -39.67 -0.90
N ASP A 413 -21.80 -39.82 0.16
CA ASP A 413 -23.20 -39.43 0.20
C ASP A 413 -23.42 -37.98 0.65
N GLY A 414 -22.34 -37.20 0.88
CA GLY A 414 -22.39 -35.87 1.47
C GLY A 414 -22.39 -35.90 3.00
N VAL A 415 -22.55 -34.73 3.62
CA VAL A 415 -22.56 -34.60 5.10
C VAL A 415 -23.68 -33.66 5.56
N PRO A 416 -24.44 -34.00 6.62
CA PRO A 416 -25.48 -33.13 7.17
C PRO A 416 -24.89 -31.94 7.93
N SER A 417 -25.71 -30.92 8.21
CA SER A 417 -25.32 -29.66 8.86
C SER A 417 -24.61 -29.79 10.20
N GLY A 418 -24.88 -30.87 10.94
CA GLY A 418 -24.21 -31.17 12.21
C GLY A 418 -22.85 -31.88 12.11
N HIS A 419 -22.37 -32.20 10.90
CA HIS A 419 -21.11 -32.91 10.70
C HIS A 419 -19.91 -31.97 10.77
N ALA A 420 -18.77 -32.40 11.35
CA ALA A 420 -17.55 -31.57 11.47
C ALA A 420 -16.97 -31.10 10.13
N ALA A 421 -17.33 -31.78 9.04
CA ALA A 421 -16.95 -31.48 7.67
C ALA A 421 -17.95 -30.58 6.91
N TYR A 422 -19.08 -30.24 7.56
CA TYR A 422 -20.13 -29.45 6.94
C TYR A 422 -19.66 -28.03 6.68
N GLN A 423 -19.89 -27.56 5.47
CA GLN A 423 -19.61 -26.19 5.08
C GLN A 423 -20.86 -25.64 4.38
N PRO A 424 -21.48 -24.56 4.87
CA PRO A 424 -22.71 -24.00 4.31
C PRO A 424 -22.62 -23.66 2.81
N LYS A 425 -21.43 -23.29 2.31
CA LYS A 425 -21.19 -23.03 0.88
C LYS A 425 -21.33 -24.27 -0.02
N MET A 426 -21.35 -25.47 0.57
CA MET A 426 -21.39 -26.76 -0.12
C MET A 426 -22.78 -27.40 -0.11
N ASP A 427 -23.71 -26.86 0.68
CA ASP A 427 -25.13 -27.18 0.63
C ASP A 427 -25.79 -26.24 -0.40
N ARG A 428 -26.03 -26.77 -1.60
CA ARG A 428 -26.44 -25.96 -2.76
C ARG A 428 -27.92 -25.61 -2.69
N ASP A 429 -28.73 -26.51 -2.17
CA ASP A 429 -30.19 -26.45 -2.13
C ASP A 429 -30.76 -26.11 -0.75
N LYS A 430 -29.88 -25.93 0.24
CA LYS A 430 -30.19 -25.43 1.59
C LYS A 430 -31.14 -26.35 2.34
N ASP A 431 -30.91 -27.66 2.20
CA ASP A 431 -31.66 -28.70 2.88
C ASP A 431 -30.94 -29.23 4.12
N ASP A 432 -29.91 -28.50 4.58
CA ASP A 432 -29.01 -28.87 5.67
C ASP A 432 -28.12 -30.08 5.33
N TYR A 433 -27.86 -30.32 4.04
CA TYR A 433 -27.03 -31.41 3.55
C TYR A 433 -25.98 -30.95 2.53
N ALA A 434 -24.71 -30.93 2.94
CA ALA A 434 -23.61 -30.52 2.07
C ALA A 434 -23.20 -31.65 1.12
N CYS A 435 -23.13 -31.31 -0.17
CA CYS A 435 -22.64 -32.21 -1.21
C CYS A 435 -23.37 -33.57 -1.29
N GLU A 436 -24.70 -33.60 -1.31
CA GLU A 436 -25.44 -34.82 -1.71
C GLU A 436 -25.26 -35.20 -3.19
#